data_AF-A0A1Q2CGQ1-F1
#
_entry.id   AF-A0A1Q2CGQ1-F1
#
_cell.length_a   1.000
_cell.length_b   1.000
_cell.length_c   1.000
_cell.angle_alpha   90.00
_cell.angle_beta   90.00
_cell.angle_gamma   90.00
#
_symmetry.space_group_name_H-M   'P 1'
#
loop_
_entity.id
_entity.type
_entity.pdbx_description
1 polymer ?
#
loop_
_entity_poly.entity_id
_entity_poly.type
_entity_poly.pdbx_seq_one_letter_code
_entity_poly.pdbx_strand_id
1 'polypeptide(L)'
;MPRFLAAKPDSDLIRLPWHLPLAEWPAQHLVALPRGISRHVVRFLTVGDEIFAAKEILEEVAVQEYRMLTELRRLGVPSVDPVGVVLGRVDRDGEPLDPILLTRHLAFSLPYRSLFYPGVKHETVTRLLDAMVALFARLHLTGFYWGDVSLSNILFRRDAGEFAAYLVDAETGELHDQLTDGQRAHDLQIARTNLYGEFLDLEAGGILDASLDPEWLVGTIEDRYQQLWAELTGVEEFDESELYRLEGRVRRLNALGFDVAEIDVDTSPTDRRIRMKPKVVEAGHHTRRLMRLTGLDAEEHQARRLLNDMDTYRAKWAPNAPESVAAHKWLVEVFEPAVNRIPAELRGKRDAAQFFHEVLDYRWYQSQRENREVPTDEAASGYIHEILTNLPDEQMGDLQPVGGELVNKYDPSQGFVEDDDDKPYDPWEDEANDPDVPVMAGFDINALRAKAAAKQKNQ
;
A
#
# COMPACT_ATOMS: atom_id res chain seq x y z
N MET A 1 -40.53 2.22 9.06
CA MET A 1 -39.63 3.16 8.37
C MET A 1 -38.23 2.91 8.90
N PRO A 2 -37.25 2.59 8.05
CA PRO A 2 -35.88 2.36 8.48
C PRO A 2 -35.31 3.62 9.13
N ARG A 3 -34.47 3.44 10.15
CA ARG A 3 -33.74 4.51 10.83
C ARG A 3 -32.30 4.50 10.35
N PHE A 4 -31.80 5.66 9.92
CA PHE A 4 -30.43 5.81 9.45
C PHE A 4 -29.57 6.41 10.56
N LEU A 5 -28.59 5.63 11.03
CA LEU A 5 -27.50 6.13 11.85
C LEU A 5 -26.33 6.42 10.90
N ALA A 6 -26.21 7.65 10.39
CA ALA A 6 -25.19 8.02 9.41
C ALA A 6 -24.48 9.31 9.79
N ALA A 7 -23.22 9.44 9.38
CA ALA A 7 -22.44 10.66 9.59
C ALA A 7 -22.89 11.81 8.69
N LYS A 8 -23.46 11.50 7.52
CA LYS A 8 -24.06 12.46 6.59
C LYS A 8 -25.37 11.91 6.01
N PRO A 9 -26.45 12.70 5.95
CA PRO A 9 -27.68 12.29 5.29
C PRO A 9 -27.50 12.32 3.78
N ASP A 10 -27.82 11.21 3.12
CA ASP A 10 -27.87 11.08 1.66
C ASP A 10 -29.30 10.72 1.24
N SER A 11 -29.90 11.54 0.40
CA SER A 11 -31.28 11.37 -0.07
C SER A 11 -31.45 10.18 -1.02
N ASP A 12 -30.39 9.77 -1.72
CA ASP A 12 -30.45 8.69 -2.69
C ASP A 12 -30.53 7.33 -2.00
N LEU A 13 -29.99 7.22 -0.78
CA LEU A 13 -30.16 6.04 0.08
C LEU A 13 -31.63 5.77 0.43
N ILE A 14 -32.47 6.80 0.54
CA ILE A 14 -33.87 6.65 0.97
C ILE A 14 -34.68 5.83 -0.06
N ARG A 15 -34.29 5.86 -1.33
CA ARG A 15 -35.04 5.24 -2.44
C ARG A 15 -34.76 3.75 -2.61
N LEU A 16 -33.79 3.20 -1.86
CA LEU A 16 -33.39 1.80 -1.97
C LEU A 16 -34.44 0.84 -1.37
N PRO A 17 -34.51 -0.42 -1.82
CA PRO A 17 -35.53 -1.37 -1.41
C PRO A 17 -35.23 -1.99 -0.02
N TRP A 18 -35.21 -1.17 1.03
CA TRP A 18 -34.89 -1.58 2.41
C TRP A 18 -35.82 -2.64 3.01
N HIS A 19 -36.96 -2.90 2.36
CA HIS A 19 -37.95 -3.90 2.73
C HIS A 19 -37.64 -5.32 2.18
N LEU A 20 -36.56 -5.48 1.41
CA LEU A 20 -36.11 -6.77 0.90
C LEU A 20 -34.84 -7.20 1.64
N PRO A 21 -34.66 -8.50 1.96
CA PRO A 21 -33.38 -9.05 2.40
C PRO A 21 -32.28 -8.71 1.41
N LEU A 22 -31.06 -8.38 1.87
CA LEU A 22 -29.99 -7.89 1.00
C LEU A 22 -29.61 -8.88 -0.10
N ALA A 23 -29.75 -10.18 0.18
CA ALA A 23 -29.50 -11.25 -0.78
C ALA A 23 -30.42 -11.19 -2.01
N GLU A 24 -31.62 -10.65 -1.86
CA GLU A 24 -32.71 -10.62 -2.85
C GLU A 24 -32.84 -9.26 -3.56
N TRP A 25 -31.87 -8.35 -3.36
CA TRP A 25 -31.94 -7.02 -3.96
C TRP A 25 -31.89 -7.08 -5.50
N PRO A 26 -32.72 -6.27 -6.20
CA PRO A 26 -32.74 -6.25 -7.66
C PRO A 26 -31.40 -5.81 -8.26
N ALA A 27 -30.97 -6.49 -9.33
CA ALA A 27 -29.68 -6.24 -9.99
C ALA A 27 -29.47 -4.79 -10.45
N GLN A 28 -30.54 -4.04 -10.75
CA GLN A 28 -30.45 -2.62 -11.14
C GLN A 28 -29.84 -1.71 -10.06
N HIS A 29 -29.82 -2.14 -8.80
CA HIS A 29 -29.21 -1.42 -7.68
C HIS A 29 -27.84 -1.96 -7.30
N LEU A 30 -27.39 -3.04 -7.95
CA LEU A 30 -26.20 -3.80 -7.57
C LEU A 30 -25.09 -3.63 -8.60
N VAL A 31 -23.85 -3.52 -8.10
CA VAL A 31 -22.64 -3.56 -8.92
C VAL A 31 -21.96 -4.91 -8.75
N ALA A 32 -21.60 -5.54 -9.86
CA ALA A 32 -20.79 -6.73 -9.86
C ALA A 32 -19.31 -6.35 -9.72
N LEU A 33 -18.77 -6.48 -8.51
CA LEU A 33 -17.33 -6.32 -8.24
C LEU A 33 -16.72 -7.65 -7.76
N PRO A 34 -15.42 -7.88 -8.03
CA PRO A 34 -14.70 -9.00 -7.43
C PRO A 34 -14.83 -8.92 -5.91
N ARG A 35 -15.37 -9.97 -5.29
CA ARG A 35 -15.61 -10.03 -3.85
C ARG A 35 -14.73 -11.10 -3.21
N GLY A 36 -14.23 -10.80 -2.01
CA GLY A 36 -13.65 -11.81 -1.13
C GLY A 36 -14.71 -12.80 -0.63
N ILE A 37 -14.26 -13.84 0.07
CA ILE A 37 -15.17 -14.66 0.87
C ILE A 37 -15.63 -13.80 2.06
N SER A 38 -16.92 -13.77 2.31
CA SER A 38 -17.48 -13.21 3.53
C SER A 38 -18.46 -14.21 4.15
N ARG A 39 -18.46 -14.28 5.48
CA ARG A 39 -19.46 -15.04 6.25
C ARG A 39 -20.85 -14.40 6.18
N HIS A 40 -20.91 -13.12 5.83
CA HIS A 40 -22.13 -12.31 5.80
C HIS A 40 -22.58 -12.02 4.37
N VAL A 41 -23.84 -11.63 4.22
CA VAL A 41 -24.34 -11.17 2.91
C VAL A 41 -23.79 -9.78 2.64
N VAL A 42 -22.88 -9.70 1.66
CA VAL A 42 -22.31 -8.44 1.17
C VAL A 42 -22.76 -8.17 -0.26
N ARG A 43 -23.15 -6.92 -0.53
CA ARG A 43 -23.53 -6.41 -1.87
C ARG A 43 -22.93 -5.03 -2.10
N PHE A 44 -22.59 -4.73 -3.35
CA PHE A 44 -22.12 -3.40 -3.74
C PHE A 44 -23.25 -2.62 -4.40
N LEU A 45 -23.44 -1.38 -3.99
CA LEU A 45 -24.54 -0.51 -4.41
C LEU A 45 -23.99 0.72 -5.10
N THR A 46 -24.62 1.14 -6.20
CA THR A 46 -24.39 2.48 -6.76
C THR A 46 -25.39 3.44 -6.16
N VAL A 47 -24.89 4.51 -5.54
CA VAL A 47 -25.72 5.58 -4.97
C VAL A 47 -25.11 6.90 -5.41
N GLY A 48 -25.82 7.63 -6.27
CA GLY A 48 -25.24 8.75 -7.01
C GLY A 48 -24.06 8.29 -7.87
N ASP A 49 -22.92 8.98 -7.72
CA ASP A 49 -21.65 8.67 -8.40
C ASP A 49 -20.69 7.83 -7.54
N GLU A 50 -21.10 7.41 -6.34
CA GLU A 50 -20.29 6.62 -5.41
C GLU A 50 -20.75 5.15 -5.36
N ILE A 51 -19.80 4.26 -5.02
CA ILE A 51 -20.08 2.84 -4.77
C ILE A 51 -19.97 2.57 -3.27
N PHE A 52 -20.96 1.87 -2.73
CA PHE A 52 -21.03 1.47 -1.33
C PHE A 52 -20.98 -0.05 -1.21
N ALA A 53 -20.36 -0.55 -0.15
CA ALA A 53 -20.53 -1.93 0.30
C ALA A 53 -21.61 -1.96 1.39
N ALA A 54 -22.63 -2.79 1.18
CA ALA A 54 -23.69 -3.08 2.13
C ALA A 54 -23.45 -4.47 2.72
N LYS A 55 -23.39 -4.56 4.06
CA LYS A 55 -23.22 -5.79 4.83
C LYS A 55 -24.46 -5.97 5.71
N GLU A 56 -25.24 -7.02 5.46
CA GLU A 56 -26.44 -7.35 6.26
C GLU A 56 -26.04 -8.26 7.44
N ILE A 57 -26.19 -7.76 8.66
CA ILE A 57 -25.70 -8.37 9.91
C ILE A 57 -26.54 -7.97 11.12
N LEU A 58 -26.40 -8.72 12.22
CA LEU A 58 -27.10 -8.47 13.48
C LEU A 58 -26.89 -7.05 14.00
N GLU A 59 -27.92 -6.49 14.65
CA GLU A 59 -27.94 -5.07 15.06
C GLU A 59 -26.78 -4.66 15.97
N GLU A 60 -26.52 -5.43 17.02
CA GLU A 60 -25.45 -5.13 17.99
C GLU A 60 -24.08 -5.08 17.29
N VAL A 61 -23.87 -6.04 16.38
CA VAL A 61 -22.67 -6.21 15.58
C VAL A 61 -22.49 -5.03 14.60
N ALA A 62 -23.55 -4.66 13.87
CA ALA A 62 -23.53 -3.57 12.90
C ALA A 62 -23.20 -2.22 13.55
N VAL A 63 -23.79 -1.95 14.71
CA VAL A 63 -23.57 -0.71 15.45
C VAL A 63 -22.16 -0.67 16.04
N GLN A 64 -21.66 -1.79 16.55
CA GLN A 64 -20.30 -1.88 17.07
C GLN A 64 -19.26 -1.69 15.96
N GLU A 65 -19.39 -2.39 14.84
CA GLU A 65 -18.48 -2.28 13.70
C GLU A 65 -18.47 -0.86 13.12
N TYR A 66 -19.65 -0.23 12.98
CA TYR A 66 -19.75 1.17 12.56
C TYR A 66 -18.99 2.13 13.49
N ARG A 67 -19.11 1.93 14.82
CA ARG A 67 -18.39 2.73 15.81
C ARG A 67 -16.88 2.51 15.71
N MET A 68 -16.43 1.27 15.61
CA MET A 68 -15.01 0.93 15.48
C MET A 68 -14.38 1.52 14.23
N LEU A 69 -14.98 1.33 13.06
CA LEU A 69 -14.51 1.94 11.83
C LEU A 69 -14.48 3.48 11.92
N THR A 70 -15.44 4.08 12.64
CA THR A 70 -15.48 5.53 12.82
C THR A 70 -14.32 6.03 13.68
N GLU A 71 -13.99 5.34 14.77
CA GLU A 71 -12.85 5.69 15.61
C GLU A 71 -11.52 5.41 14.88
N LEU A 72 -11.39 4.29 14.19
CA LEU A 72 -10.20 3.99 13.37
C LEU A 72 -9.94 5.05 12.31
N ARG A 73 -11.00 5.54 11.65
CA ARG A 73 -10.90 6.67 10.71
C ARG A 73 -10.43 7.96 11.39
N ARG A 74 -10.90 8.26 12.60
CA ARG A 74 -10.43 9.43 13.37
C ARG A 74 -8.95 9.31 13.76
N LEU A 75 -8.49 8.10 14.01
CA LEU A 75 -7.09 7.78 14.32
C LEU A 75 -6.20 7.69 13.07
N GLY A 76 -6.76 7.83 11.85
CA GLY A 76 -6.01 7.76 10.60
C GLY A 76 -5.55 6.35 10.23
N VAL A 77 -6.21 5.32 10.75
CA VAL A 77 -5.92 3.92 10.41
C VAL A 77 -6.50 3.59 9.03
N PRO A 78 -5.71 2.99 8.11
CA PRO A 78 -6.18 2.51 6.81
C PRO A 78 -7.28 1.46 6.98
N SER A 79 -8.52 1.92 6.82
CA SER A 79 -9.71 1.10 6.93
C SER A 79 -10.77 1.61 5.95
N VAL A 80 -11.78 0.80 5.67
CA VAL A 80 -12.92 1.22 4.85
C VAL A 80 -13.71 2.34 5.54
N ASP A 81 -14.12 3.33 4.77
CA ASP A 81 -14.83 4.49 5.29
C ASP A 81 -16.27 4.10 5.71
N PRO A 82 -16.64 4.20 7.01
CA PRO A 82 -18.01 3.93 7.44
C PRO A 82 -18.94 5.09 7.05
N VAL A 83 -20.11 4.75 6.52
CA VAL A 83 -21.10 5.72 6.02
C VAL A 83 -22.28 5.78 6.97
N GLY A 84 -22.83 4.62 7.32
CA GLY A 84 -23.92 4.53 8.29
C GLY A 84 -24.44 3.12 8.49
N VAL A 85 -25.40 2.98 9.41
CA VAL A 85 -26.14 1.76 9.67
C VAL A 85 -27.63 2.02 9.45
N VAL A 86 -28.29 1.11 8.72
CA VAL A 86 -29.73 1.13 8.47
C VAL A 86 -30.42 0.15 9.41
N LEU A 87 -31.12 0.69 10.41
CA LEU A 87 -31.74 -0.04 11.51
C LEU A 87 -33.26 -0.16 11.34
N GLY A 88 -33.88 -1.12 12.02
CA GLY A 88 -35.34 -1.28 12.07
C GLY A 88 -35.97 -1.50 10.69
N ARG A 89 -35.29 -2.25 9.83
CA ARG A 89 -35.83 -2.72 8.57
C ARG A 89 -36.93 -3.74 8.86
N VAL A 90 -37.98 -3.69 8.04
CA VAL A 90 -39.09 -4.65 8.09
C VAL A 90 -39.44 -5.03 6.66
N ASP A 91 -39.83 -6.28 6.45
CA ASP A 91 -40.30 -6.73 5.15
C ASP A 91 -41.75 -6.27 4.86
N ARG A 92 -42.36 -6.81 3.80
CA ARG A 92 -43.73 -6.46 3.41
C ARG A 92 -44.80 -7.00 4.35
N ASP A 93 -44.49 -8.07 5.06
CA ASP A 93 -45.39 -8.71 6.02
C ASP A 93 -45.23 -8.11 7.43
N GLY A 94 -44.22 -7.27 7.62
CA GLY A 94 -43.92 -6.56 8.87
C GLY A 94 -42.93 -7.31 9.77
N GLU A 95 -42.33 -8.38 9.26
CA GLU A 95 -41.31 -9.13 9.98
C GLU A 95 -39.98 -8.36 10.00
N PRO A 96 -39.22 -8.42 11.10
CA PRO A 96 -37.97 -7.70 11.23
C PRO A 96 -36.89 -8.28 10.29
N LEU A 97 -36.16 -7.39 9.63
CA LEU A 97 -34.97 -7.72 8.86
C LEU A 97 -33.71 -7.21 9.59
N ASP A 98 -32.62 -7.95 9.45
CA ASP A 98 -31.33 -7.56 10.02
C ASP A 98 -30.89 -6.18 9.51
N PRO A 99 -30.16 -5.39 10.31
CA PRO A 99 -29.58 -4.14 9.85
C PRO A 99 -28.59 -4.29 8.70
N ILE A 100 -28.35 -3.17 8.01
CA ILE A 100 -27.28 -3.07 7.00
C ILE A 100 -26.25 -2.03 7.46
N LEU A 101 -25.00 -2.45 7.56
CA LEU A 101 -23.84 -1.56 7.63
C LEU A 101 -23.46 -1.12 6.21
N LEU A 102 -23.28 0.18 6.02
CA LEU A 102 -22.82 0.80 4.79
C LEU A 102 -21.40 1.34 4.98
N THR A 103 -20.48 0.90 4.12
CA THR A 103 -19.14 1.47 3.99
C THR A 103 -18.92 1.93 2.55
N ARG A 104 -18.01 2.88 2.33
CA ARG A 104 -17.62 3.25 0.96
C ARG A 104 -16.74 2.15 0.39
N HIS A 105 -16.97 1.84 -0.87
CA HIS A 105 -16.08 0.94 -1.60
C HIS A 105 -14.71 1.61 -1.78
N LEU A 106 -13.65 0.88 -1.45
CA LEU A 106 -12.29 1.34 -1.67
C LEU A 106 -11.92 1.16 -3.15
N ALA A 107 -11.93 2.24 -3.91
CA ALA A 107 -11.58 2.22 -5.33
C ALA A 107 -10.16 1.68 -5.58
N PHE A 108 -9.99 0.94 -6.69
CA PHE A 108 -8.74 0.30 -7.09
C PHE A 108 -8.16 -0.68 -6.06
N SER A 109 -8.98 -1.15 -5.13
CA SER A 109 -8.61 -2.20 -4.20
C SER A 109 -8.85 -3.59 -4.78
N LEU A 110 -8.07 -4.55 -4.29
CA LEU A 110 -8.08 -5.93 -4.71
C LEU A 110 -8.20 -6.83 -3.47
N PRO A 111 -9.09 -7.83 -3.49
CA PRO A 111 -9.10 -8.86 -2.45
C PRO A 111 -7.82 -9.71 -2.58
N TYR A 112 -7.36 -10.26 -1.46
CA TYR A 112 -6.08 -10.98 -1.42
C TYR A 112 -5.98 -12.09 -2.49
N ARG A 113 -7.05 -12.86 -2.70
CA ARG A 113 -7.08 -13.96 -3.68
C ARG A 113 -6.77 -13.55 -5.11
N SER A 114 -7.12 -12.32 -5.50
CA SER A 114 -6.84 -11.81 -6.85
C SER A 114 -5.37 -11.42 -7.03
N LEU A 115 -4.59 -11.40 -5.95
CA LEU A 115 -3.17 -11.04 -5.94
C LEU A 115 -2.27 -12.27 -5.96
N PHE A 116 -2.79 -13.42 -5.54
CA PHE A 116 -2.13 -14.70 -5.69
C PHE A 116 -2.55 -15.33 -7.01
N TYR A 117 -1.59 -15.75 -7.82
CA TYR A 117 -1.82 -16.52 -9.04
C TYR A 117 -0.54 -17.31 -9.39
N PRO A 118 -0.65 -18.42 -10.12
CA PRO A 118 0.51 -19.21 -10.52
C PRO A 118 1.53 -18.36 -11.30
N GLY A 119 2.80 -18.37 -10.89
CA GLY A 119 3.84 -17.55 -11.50
C GLY A 119 3.93 -16.10 -10.99
N VAL A 120 3.20 -15.74 -9.92
CA VAL A 120 3.45 -14.48 -9.20
C VAL A 120 4.89 -14.46 -8.69
N LYS A 121 5.59 -13.34 -8.90
CA LYS A 121 6.98 -13.21 -8.44
C LYS A 121 7.01 -13.24 -6.90
N HIS A 122 7.95 -13.98 -6.34
CA HIS A 122 8.16 -14.05 -4.89
C HIS A 122 8.31 -12.66 -4.23
N GLU A 123 8.95 -11.73 -4.92
CA GLU A 123 9.09 -10.33 -4.49
C GLU A 123 7.73 -9.62 -4.35
N THR A 124 6.77 -9.87 -5.25
CA THR A 124 5.43 -9.29 -5.18
C THR A 124 4.66 -9.83 -3.98
N VAL A 125 4.75 -11.14 -3.71
CA VAL A 125 4.17 -11.76 -2.52
C VAL A 125 4.79 -11.15 -1.26
N THR A 126 6.10 -11.01 -1.24
CA THR A 126 6.84 -10.38 -0.14
C THR A 126 6.30 -8.98 0.16
N ARG A 127 6.12 -8.13 -0.85
CA ARG A 127 5.54 -6.78 -0.70
C ARG A 127 4.10 -6.79 -0.18
N LEU A 128 3.29 -7.78 -0.56
CA LEU A 128 1.94 -7.96 -0.01
C LEU A 128 1.97 -8.27 1.48
N LEU A 129 2.87 -9.17 1.89
CA LEU A 129 3.05 -9.51 3.30
C LEU A 129 3.54 -8.30 4.10
N ASP A 130 4.46 -7.51 3.55
CA ASP A 130 4.95 -6.28 4.19
C ASP A 130 3.82 -5.26 4.40
N ALA A 131 2.97 -5.06 3.40
CA ALA A 131 1.81 -4.18 3.52
C ALA A 131 0.85 -4.64 4.63
N MET A 132 0.61 -5.96 4.73
CA MET A 132 -0.20 -6.55 5.79
C MET A 132 0.45 -6.36 7.17
N VAL A 133 1.74 -6.67 7.30
CA VAL A 133 2.48 -6.52 8.57
C VAL A 133 2.48 -5.07 9.03
N ALA A 134 2.62 -4.12 8.10
CA ALA A 134 2.54 -2.70 8.39
C ALA A 134 1.15 -2.29 8.89
N LEU A 135 0.06 -2.77 8.27
CA LEU A 135 -1.31 -2.57 8.76
C LEU A 135 -1.48 -3.16 10.17
N PHE A 136 -0.97 -4.37 10.40
CA PHE A 136 -1.13 -5.07 11.67
C PHE A 136 -0.41 -4.36 12.82
N ALA A 137 0.86 -3.98 12.61
CA ALA A 137 1.62 -3.18 13.56
C ALA A 137 0.95 -1.82 13.82
N ARG A 138 0.39 -1.20 12.79
CA ARG A 138 -0.33 0.07 12.88
C ARG A 138 -1.59 -0.04 13.75
N LEU A 139 -2.40 -1.07 13.57
CA LEU A 139 -3.57 -1.33 14.42
C LEU A 139 -3.17 -1.45 15.89
N HIS A 140 -2.17 -2.28 16.19
CA HIS A 140 -1.70 -2.47 17.55
C HIS A 140 -1.09 -1.20 18.18
N LEU A 141 -0.38 -0.38 17.40
CA LEU A 141 0.16 0.91 17.88
C LEU A 141 -0.95 1.89 18.27
N THR A 142 -2.11 1.81 17.61
CA THR A 142 -3.28 2.64 17.95
C THR A 142 -4.10 2.10 19.12
N GLY A 143 -3.66 1.02 19.76
CA GLY A 143 -4.40 0.39 20.86
C GLY A 143 -5.55 -0.51 20.38
N PHE A 144 -5.62 -0.82 19.09
CA PHE A 144 -6.69 -1.63 18.51
C PHE A 144 -6.32 -3.11 18.49
N TYR A 145 -7.04 -3.91 19.28
CA TYR A 145 -7.04 -5.37 19.22
C TYR A 145 -8.02 -5.80 18.12
N TRP A 146 -7.58 -6.64 17.19
CA TRP A 146 -8.34 -6.97 15.99
C TRP A 146 -9.31 -8.14 16.23
N GLY A 147 -8.87 -9.22 16.85
CA GLY A 147 -9.71 -10.37 17.21
C GLY A 147 -10.15 -11.27 16.05
N ASP A 148 -9.93 -10.88 14.79
CA ASP A 148 -10.21 -11.69 13.59
C ASP A 148 -9.20 -11.36 12.47
N VAL A 149 -7.91 -11.51 12.79
CA VAL A 149 -6.81 -11.23 11.85
C VAL A 149 -6.84 -12.27 10.72
N SER A 150 -7.11 -11.83 9.50
CA SER A 150 -7.16 -12.69 8.30
C SER A 150 -6.89 -11.88 7.02
N LEU A 151 -6.44 -12.55 5.95
CA LEU A 151 -6.29 -11.95 4.62
C LEU A 151 -7.65 -11.58 4.02
N SER A 152 -8.71 -12.33 4.33
CA SER A 152 -10.07 -12.05 3.87
C SER A 152 -10.62 -10.73 4.40
N ASN A 153 -10.14 -10.29 5.57
CA ASN A 153 -10.51 -9.03 6.20
C ASN A 153 -9.63 -7.84 5.75
N ILE A 154 -8.77 -8.03 4.74
CA ILE A 154 -7.86 -7.02 4.20
C ILE A 154 -8.13 -6.79 2.71
N LEU A 155 -8.15 -5.52 2.32
CA LEU A 155 -8.08 -5.09 0.93
C LEU A 155 -6.72 -4.47 0.64
N PHE A 156 -6.17 -4.76 -0.54
CA PHE A 156 -4.89 -4.21 -0.98
C PHE A 156 -5.09 -3.24 -2.12
N ARG A 157 -4.37 -2.12 -2.09
CA ARG A 157 -4.27 -1.18 -3.20
C ARG A 157 -2.84 -1.16 -3.71
N ARG A 158 -2.66 -1.13 -5.03
CA ARG A 158 -1.34 -0.91 -5.65
C ARG A 158 -0.97 0.56 -5.48
N ASP A 159 0.26 0.83 -5.06
CA ASP A 159 0.74 2.19 -4.81
C ASP A 159 2.16 2.34 -5.36
N ALA A 160 2.31 2.92 -6.56
CA ALA A 160 3.62 3.20 -7.19
C ALA A 160 4.69 2.07 -7.11
N GLY A 161 4.26 0.81 -7.26
CA GLY A 161 5.14 -0.38 -7.19
C GLY A 161 5.11 -1.12 -5.85
N GLU A 162 4.53 -0.53 -4.81
CA GLU A 162 4.28 -1.10 -3.49
C GLU A 162 2.80 -1.53 -3.33
N PHE A 163 2.47 -2.06 -2.16
CA PHE A 163 1.09 -2.31 -1.74
C PHE A 163 0.75 -1.57 -0.45
N ALA A 164 -0.50 -1.10 -0.36
CA ALA A 164 -1.08 -0.60 0.87
C ALA A 164 -2.24 -1.51 1.28
N ALA A 165 -2.27 -1.93 2.55
CA ALA A 165 -3.31 -2.77 3.12
C ALA A 165 -4.33 -1.92 3.91
N TYR A 166 -5.59 -2.28 3.80
CA TYR A 166 -6.72 -1.61 4.45
C TYR A 166 -7.59 -2.63 5.19
N LEU A 167 -7.95 -2.32 6.43
CA LEU A 167 -8.88 -3.10 7.22
C LEU A 167 -10.31 -2.96 6.67
N VAL A 168 -11.00 -4.07 6.46
CA VAL A 168 -12.40 -4.07 6.01
C VAL A 168 -13.37 -4.40 7.13
N ASP A 169 -13.01 -5.37 7.97
CA ASP A 169 -13.88 -5.93 8.99
C ASP A 169 -13.29 -5.64 10.38
N ALA A 170 -14.02 -4.85 11.16
CA ALA A 170 -13.68 -4.48 12.53
C ALA A 170 -14.68 -5.07 13.55
N GLU A 171 -15.44 -6.09 13.16
CA GLU A 171 -16.55 -6.67 13.91
C GLU A 171 -16.15 -7.18 15.30
N THR A 172 -15.00 -7.84 15.40
CA THR A 172 -14.45 -8.42 16.63
C THR A 172 -13.46 -7.48 17.35
N GLY A 173 -13.30 -6.27 16.83
CA GLY A 173 -12.26 -5.35 17.27
C GLY A 173 -12.59 -4.65 18.58
N GLU A 174 -11.55 -4.41 19.39
CA GLU A 174 -11.62 -3.66 20.63
C GLU A 174 -10.55 -2.56 20.65
N LEU A 175 -10.92 -1.36 21.08
CA LEU A 175 -10.00 -0.23 21.20
C LEU A 175 -9.68 0.03 22.68
N HIS A 176 -8.39 0.11 22.98
CA HIS A 176 -7.84 0.41 24.30
C HIS A 176 -6.89 1.61 24.22
N ASP A 177 -6.57 2.22 25.36
CA ASP A 177 -5.55 3.29 25.41
C ASP A 177 -4.19 2.80 24.91
N GLN A 178 -3.83 1.56 25.26
CA GLN A 178 -2.67 0.84 24.77
C GLN A 178 -2.92 -0.66 24.88
N LEU A 179 -2.49 -1.43 23.89
CA LEU A 179 -2.52 -2.88 23.99
C LEU A 179 -1.47 -3.42 24.94
N THR A 180 -1.86 -4.42 25.71
CA THR A 180 -0.92 -5.25 26.47
C THR A 180 -0.18 -6.21 25.54
N ASP A 181 0.99 -6.69 25.98
CA ASP A 181 1.74 -7.73 25.25
C ASP A 181 0.92 -9.01 25.08
N GLY A 182 0.08 -9.34 26.06
CA GLY A 182 -0.83 -10.50 26.00
C GLY A 182 -1.89 -10.38 24.91
N GLN A 183 -2.50 -9.20 24.75
CA GLN A 183 -3.47 -8.94 23.68
C GLN A 183 -2.82 -9.05 22.30
N ARG A 184 -1.62 -8.45 22.11
CA ARG A 184 -0.88 -8.54 20.84
C ARG A 184 -0.47 -9.98 20.51
N ALA A 185 -0.01 -10.73 21.52
CA ALA A 185 0.36 -12.13 21.36
C ALA A 185 -0.86 -12.99 20.99
N HIS A 186 -2.03 -12.68 21.54
CA HIS A 186 -3.27 -13.37 21.21
C HIS A 186 -3.71 -13.10 19.77
N ASP A 187 -3.66 -11.84 19.31
CA ASP A 187 -3.94 -11.47 17.92
C ASP A 187 -2.99 -12.17 16.94
N LEU A 188 -1.70 -12.29 17.28
CA LEU A 188 -0.74 -13.06 16.49
C LEU A 188 -1.09 -14.55 16.43
N GLN A 189 -1.55 -15.14 17.51
CA GLN A 189 -1.98 -16.55 17.53
C GLN A 189 -3.21 -16.77 16.62
N ILE A 190 -4.17 -15.85 16.65
CA ILE A 190 -5.33 -15.87 15.76
C ILE A 190 -4.85 -15.75 14.30
N ALA A 191 -3.99 -14.77 14.03
CA ALA A 191 -3.38 -14.56 12.72
C ALA A 191 -2.71 -15.84 12.21
N ARG A 192 -1.89 -16.50 13.03
CA ARG A 192 -1.21 -17.75 12.65
C ARG A 192 -2.18 -18.78 12.10
N THR A 193 -3.26 -19.01 12.85
CA THR A 193 -4.25 -20.06 12.52
C THR A 193 -5.04 -19.69 11.27
N ASN A 194 -5.54 -18.46 11.21
CA ASN A 194 -6.37 -17.99 10.11
C ASN A 194 -5.58 -17.89 8.80
N LEU A 195 -4.40 -17.27 8.83
CA LEU A 195 -3.55 -17.09 7.65
C LEU A 195 -3.08 -18.42 7.10
N TYR A 196 -2.68 -19.36 7.98
CA TYR A 196 -2.30 -20.70 7.55
C TYR A 196 -3.45 -21.40 6.80
N GLY A 197 -4.67 -21.34 7.35
CA GLY A 197 -5.86 -21.88 6.68
C GLY A 197 -6.13 -21.21 5.33
N GLU A 198 -6.02 -19.89 5.23
CA GLU A 198 -6.24 -19.16 3.98
C GLU A 198 -5.16 -19.43 2.92
N PHE A 199 -3.92 -19.66 3.32
CA PHE A 199 -2.85 -20.08 2.40
C PHE A 199 -3.03 -21.52 1.94
N LEU A 200 -3.45 -22.43 2.82
CA LEU A 200 -3.83 -23.79 2.43
C LEU A 200 -5.00 -23.81 1.44
N ASP A 201 -5.99 -22.93 1.62
CA ASP A 201 -7.08 -22.78 0.67
C ASP A 201 -6.59 -22.31 -0.70
N LEU A 202 -5.62 -21.39 -0.75
CA LEU A 202 -4.99 -20.95 -2.01
C LEU A 202 -4.20 -22.07 -2.68
N GLU A 203 -3.47 -22.87 -1.89
CA GLU A 203 -2.72 -24.04 -2.36
C GLU A 203 -3.66 -25.10 -2.94
N ALA A 204 -4.69 -25.49 -2.18
CA ALA A 204 -5.69 -26.47 -2.61
C ALA A 204 -6.47 -25.99 -3.85
N GLY A 205 -6.66 -24.67 -3.99
CA GLY A 205 -7.27 -24.06 -5.17
C GLY A 205 -6.35 -24.01 -6.40
N GLY A 206 -5.07 -24.38 -6.28
CA GLY A 206 -4.08 -24.26 -7.35
C GLY A 206 -3.73 -22.81 -7.71
N ILE A 207 -3.97 -21.89 -6.78
CA ILE A 207 -3.74 -20.44 -6.95
C ILE A 207 -2.38 -20.03 -6.36
N LEU A 208 -1.98 -20.67 -5.26
CA LEU A 208 -0.67 -20.46 -4.65
C LEU A 208 0.43 -21.10 -5.50
N ASP A 209 1.51 -20.37 -5.73
CA ASP A 209 2.68 -20.91 -6.42
C ASP A 209 3.33 -22.03 -5.59
N ALA A 210 3.72 -23.13 -6.24
CA ALA A 210 4.27 -24.30 -5.56
C ALA A 210 5.62 -24.04 -4.85
N SER A 211 6.28 -22.91 -5.15
CA SER A 211 7.47 -22.47 -4.42
C SER A 211 7.18 -21.80 -3.07
N LEU A 212 5.92 -21.46 -2.80
CA LEU A 212 5.49 -20.76 -1.59
C LEU A 212 4.89 -21.76 -0.59
N ASP A 213 5.61 -22.01 0.48
CA ASP A 213 5.14 -22.87 1.57
C ASP A 213 4.25 -22.08 2.55
N PRO A 214 3.00 -22.52 2.81
CA PRO A 214 2.09 -21.85 3.76
C PRO A 214 2.65 -21.65 5.17
N GLU A 215 3.35 -22.65 5.74
CA GLU A 215 3.92 -22.53 7.09
C GLU A 215 5.03 -21.48 7.11
N TRP A 216 5.91 -21.50 6.11
CA TRP A 216 6.96 -20.50 5.94
C TRP A 216 6.41 -19.08 5.76
N LEU A 217 5.34 -18.90 4.98
CA LEU A 217 4.70 -17.59 4.80
C LEU A 217 4.19 -17.02 6.13
N VAL A 218 3.49 -17.84 6.92
CA VAL A 218 2.97 -17.43 8.22
C VAL A 218 4.10 -17.10 9.20
N GLY A 219 5.13 -17.95 9.28
CA GLY A 219 6.30 -17.67 10.11
C GLY A 219 7.00 -16.37 9.71
N THR A 220 7.09 -16.11 8.40
CA THR A 220 7.67 -14.86 7.88
C THR A 220 6.85 -13.63 8.29
N ILE A 221 5.51 -13.71 8.28
CA ILE A 221 4.64 -12.62 8.74
C ILE A 221 4.82 -12.37 10.24
N GLU A 222 4.85 -13.43 11.06
CA GLU A 222 5.08 -13.33 12.51
C GLU A 222 6.44 -12.68 12.81
N ASP A 223 7.52 -13.17 12.18
CA ASP A 223 8.88 -12.67 12.37
C ASP A 223 9.00 -11.21 11.97
N ARG A 224 8.46 -10.83 10.80
CA ARG A 224 8.47 -9.44 10.31
C ARG A 224 7.68 -8.53 11.21
N TYR A 225 6.51 -8.97 11.69
CA TYR A 225 5.72 -8.20 12.66
C TYR A 225 6.52 -7.97 13.95
N GLN A 226 7.17 -9.00 14.50
CA GLN A 226 7.94 -8.85 15.75
C GLN A 226 9.14 -7.92 15.55
N GLN A 227 9.87 -8.06 14.43
CA GLN A 227 10.98 -7.17 14.08
C GLN A 227 10.50 -5.72 13.94
N LEU A 228 9.43 -5.49 13.19
CA LEU A 228 8.84 -4.17 13.01
C LEU A 228 8.35 -3.58 14.33
N TRP A 229 7.68 -4.39 15.16
CA TRP A 229 7.19 -3.94 16.45
C TRP A 229 8.33 -3.53 17.39
N ALA A 230 9.40 -4.34 17.45
CA ALA A 230 10.60 -4.03 18.22
C ALA A 230 11.26 -2.73 17.73
N GLU A 231 11.33 -2.53 16.41
CA GLU A 231 11.86 -1.30 15.81
C GLU A 231 10.96 -0.06 16.07
N LEU A 232 9.64 -0.24 16.14
CA LEU A 232 8.69 0.86 16.37
C LEU A 232 8.58 1.26 17.85
N THR A 233 8.65 0.28 18.74
CA THR A 233 8.46 0.47 20.19
C THR A 233 9.76 0.49 20.98
N GLY A 234 10.87 0.09 20.35
CA GLY A 234 12.20 0.07 20.94
C GLY A 234 12.68 1.48 21.27
N VAL A 235 13.05 1.69 22.54
CA VAL A 235 13.77 2.88 22.96
C VAL A 235 15.26 2.59 22.72
N GLU A 236 15.86 3.23 21.71
CA GLU A 236 17.31 3.17 21.51
C GLU A 236 17.93 4.50 21.90
N GLU A 237 19.02 4.44 22.65
CA GLU A 237 19.84 5.61 23.01
C GLU A 237 20.99 5.69 22.01
N PHE A 238 21.12 6.82 21.31
CA PHE A 238 22.20 7.06 20.35
C PHE A 238 23.17 8.08 20.90
N ASP A 239 24.47 7.80 20.78
CA ASP A 239 25.54 8.78 20.98
C ASP A 239 25.66 9.69 19.73
N GLU A 240 26.19 10.92 19.88
CA GLU A 240 26.33 11.91 18.79
C GLU A 240 27.19 11.37 17.63
N SER A 241 28.08 10.41 17.90
CA SER A 241 28.90 9.73 16.90
C SER A 241 28.17 8.68 16.06
N GLU A 242 26.94 8.28 16.44
CA GLU A 242 26.18 7.20 15.79
C GLU A 242 24.93 7.68 15.02
N LEU A 243 24.89 8.97 14.64
CA LEU A 243 23.82 9.59 13.84
C LEU A 243 23.49 8.83 12.55
N TYR A 244 24.46 8.15 11.93
CA TYR A 244 24.21 7.33 10.74
C TYR A 244 23.27 6.14 11.02
N ARG A 245 23.24 5.62 12.25
CA ARG A 245 22.31 4.54 12.65
C ARG A 245 20.88 5.05 12.77
N LEU A 246 20.73 6.30 13.21
CA LEU A 246 19.46 7.02 13.26
C LEU A 246 18.85 7.14 11.86
N GLU A 247 19.62 7.63 10.89
CA GLU A 247 19.21 7.71 9.48
C GLU A 247 18.85 6.33 8.91
N GLY A 248 19.66 5.30 9.23
CA GLY A 248 19.38 3.92 8.84
C GLY A 248 18.06 3.39 9.40
N ARG A 249 17.74 3.68 10.66
CA ARG A 249 16.48 3.28 11.31
C ARG A 249 15.28 4.02 10.72
N VAL A 250 15.38 5.33 10.53
CA VAL A 250 14.37 6.14 9.83
C VAL A 250 14.11 5.58 8.44
N ARG A 251 15.15 5.19 7.69
CA ARG A 251 15.00 4.58 6.36
C ARG A 251 14.26 3.23 6.41
N ARG A 252 14.56 2.38 7.41
CA ARG A 252 13.85 1.10 7.61
C ARG A 252 12.37 1.31 7.96
N LEU A 253 12.07 2.20 8.89
CA LEU A 253 10.69 2.58 9.23
C LEU A 253 9.95 3.16 8.03
N ASN A 254 10.67 3.93 7.22
CA ASN A 254 10.10 4.52 6.03
C ASN A 254 9.77 3.48 4.95
N ALA A 255 10.66 2.52 4.69
CA ALA A 255 10.36 1.41 3.78
C ALA A 255 9.10 0.63 4.18
N LEU A 256 8.68 0.71 5.44
CA LEU A 256 7.52 0.00 6.00
C LEU A 256 6.28 0.90 6.15
N GLY A 257 6.29 2.11 5.57
CA GLY A 257 5.12 3.00 5.53
C GLY A 257 4.85 3.80 6.82
N PHE A 258 5.82 3.88 7.73
CA PHE A 258 5.77 4.73 8.93
C PHE A 258 6.58 6.01 8.72
N ASP A 259 6.06 7.16 9.15
CA ASP A 259 6.82 8.41 9.19
C ASP A 259 7.37 8.62 10.61
N VAL A 260 8.47 9.35 10.75
CA VAL A 260 9.04 9.70 12.06
C VAL A 260 8.73 11.16 12.33
N ALA A 261 7.50 11.44 12.76
CA ALA A 261 7.00 12.80 12.90
C ALA A 261 7.76 13.64 13.94
N GLU A 262 8.29 13.01 15.00
CA GLU A 262 9.05 13.71 16.03
C GLU A 262 10.23 12.86 16.52
N ILE A 263 11.41 13.45 16.37
CA ILE A 263 12.65 13.02 17.01
C ILE A 263 12.81 13.91 18.25
N ASP A 264 12.49 13.37 19.42
CA ASP A 264 12.59 14.05 20.71
C ASP A 264 14.01 13.88 21.24
N VAL A 265 14.82 14.94 21.15
CA VAL A 265 16.22 14.92 21.59
C VAL A 265 16.33 15.50 22.99
N ASP A 266 16.37 14.64 24.00
CA ASP A 266 16.68 15.02 25.37
C ASP A 266 18.20 15.28 25.48
N THR A 267 18.57 16.55 25.36
CA THR A 267 19.94 17.01 25.56
C THR A 267 20.18 17.30 27.05
N SER A 268 20.69 16.32 27.82
CA SER A 268 21.17 16.54 29.18
C SER A 268 22.64 17.01 29.15
N PRO A 269 23.14 17.81 30.12
CA PRO A 269 24.51 18.35 30.12
C PRO A 269 25.64 17.32 30.11
N THR A 270 25.33 16.04 30.35
CA THR A 270 26.29 14.93 30.42
C THR A 270 25.95 13.77 29.48
N ASP A 271 24.77 13.77 28.84
CA ASP A 271 24.31 12.66 28.01
C ASP A 271 23.21 13.16 27.04
N ARG A 272 23.43 13.04 25.73
CA ARG A 272 22.45 13.46 24.70
C ARG A 272 21.68 12.22 24.27
N ARG A 273 20.40 12.12 24.62
CA ARG A 273 19.56 10.97 24.29
C ARG A 273 18.55 11.36 23.22
N ILE A 274 18.48 10.58 22.15
CA ILE A 274 17.53 10.77 21.06
C ILE A 274 16.43 9.72 21.20
N ARG A 275 15.19 10.15 21.45
CA ARG A 275 14.00 9.29 21.46
C ARG A 275 13.16 9.57 20.23
N MET A 276 12.86 8.52 19.45
CA MET A 276 11.97 8.65 18.30
C MET A 276 10.57 8.16 18.64
N LYS A 277 9.55 8.88 18.16
CA LYS A 277 8.17 8.39 18.16
C LYS A 277 7.71 8.24 16.71
N PRO A 278 7.67 7.01 16.18
CA PRO A 278 7.10 6.79 14.85
C PRO A 278 5.61 7.15 14.87
N LYS A 279 5.15 7.80 13.81
CA LYS A 279 3.76 8.17 13.61
C LYS A 279 3.26 7.68 12.26
N VAL A 280 1.98 7.35 12.25
CA VAL A 280 1.25 6.94 11.06
C VAL A 280 0.86 8.17 10.24
N VAL A 281 1.11 8.11 8.94
CA VAL A 281 0.70 9.15 7.99
C VAL A 281 -0.11 8.56 6.83
N GLU A 282 -1.01 9.37 6.28
CA GLU A 282 -1.79 9.03 5.10
C GLU A 282 -0.93 9.01 3.82
N ALA A 283 -1.42 8.36 2.76
CA ALA A 283 -0.85 8.51 1.42
C ALA A 283 -0.86 9.99 0.98
N GLY A 284 0.20 10.42 0.31
CA GLY A 284 0.36 11.82 -0.10
C GLY A 284 0.63 12.77 1.07
N HIS A 285 0.88 12.27 2.28
CA HIS A 285 1.19 13.12 3.44
C HIS A 285 2.53 13.83 3.22
N HIS A 286 3.53 13.12 2.72
CA HIS A 286 4.88 13.66 2.58
C HIS A 286 4.91 14.72 1.48
N THR A 287 4.28 14.47 0.33
CA THR A 287 4.14 15.51 -0.72
C THR A 287 3.41 16.74 -0.18
N ARG A 288 2.26 16.57 0.51
CA ARG A 288 1.52 17.70 1.11
C ARG A 288 2.32 18.45 2.18
N ARG A 289 3.09 17.74 3.01
CA ARG A 289 3.91 18.31 4.09
C ARG A 289 5.10 19.07 3.51
N LEU A 290 5.84 18.48 2.57
CA LEU A 290 6.97 19.11 1.91
C LEU A 290 6.54 20.36 1.16
N MET A 291 5.46 20.27 0.37
CA MET A 291 4.91 21.41 -0.37
C MET A 291 4.50 22.54 0.56
N ARG A 292 3.84 22.24 1.70
CA ARG A 292 3.43 23.24 2.68
C ARG A 292 4.62 23.93 3.36
N LEU A 293 5.70 23.20 3.63
CA LEU A 293 6.86 23.70 4.38
C LEU A 293 7.89 24.43 3.51
N THR A 294 8.06 23.97 2.27
CA THR A 294 9.17 24.39 1.39
C THR A 294 8.71 24.90 0.03
N GLY A 295 7.50 24.56 -0.41
CA GLY A 295 7.02 24.85 -1.76
C GLY A 295 7.59 23.93 -2.85
N LEU A 296 8.35 22.89 -2.48
CA LEU A 296 8.84 21.89 -3.41
C LEU A 296 7.73 20.89 -3.77
N ASP A 297 7.51 20.70 -5.07
CA ASP A 297 6.68 19.63 -5.60
C ASP A 297 7.57 18.41 -5.87
N ALA A 298 7.18 17.26 -5.33
CA ALA A 298 7.98 16.05 -5.39
C ALA A 298 7.07 14.82 -5.22
N GLU A 299 7.43 13.73 -5.89
CA GLU A 299 6.73 12.45 -5.73
C GLU A 299 6.84 11.95 -4.28
N GLU A 300 5.90 11.14 -3.81
CA GLU A 300 5.79 10.76 -2.39
C GLU A 300 7.10 10.19 -1.81
N HIS A 301 7.82 9.36 -2.57
CA HIS A 301 9.11 8.82 -2.17
C HIS A 301 10.23 9.88 -2.07
N GLN A 302 10.27 10.81 -3.02
CA GLN A 302 11.21 11.94 -3.00
C GLN A 302 10.87 12.86 -1.83
N ALA A 303 9.60 13.23 -1.69
CA ALA A 303 9.13 14.14 -0.66
C ALA A 303 9.46 13.63 0.74
N ARG A 304 9.21 12.34 0.96
CA ARG A 304 9.57 11.64 2.19
C ARG A 304 11.06 11.72 2.49
N ARG A 305 11.89 11.51 1.48
CA ARG A 305 13.34 11.52 1.63
C ARG A 305 13.89 12.90 2.00
N LEU A 306 13.39 13.94 1.34
CA LEU A 306 13.75 15.33 1.63
C LEU A 306 13.31 15.73 3.04
N LEU A 307 12.08 15.35 3.46
CA LEU A 307 11.57 15.61 4.81
C LEU A 307 12.42 14.95 5.90
N ASN A 308 12.92 13.72 5.68
CA ASN A 308 13.81 13.07 6.65
C ASN A 308 15.14 13.81 6.84
N ASP A 309 15.75 14.30 5.75
CA ASP A 309 16.99 15.08 5.81
C ASP A 309 16.75 16.41 6.54
N MET A 310 15.60 17.04 6.28
CA MET A 310 15.14 18.24 6.98
C MET A 310 14.91 18.00 8.48
N ASP A 311 14.25 16.91 8.85
CA ASP A 311 13.99 16.56 10.25
C ASP A 311 15.30 16.22 11.00
N THR A 312 16.24 15.57 10.32
CA THR A 312 17.60 15.34 10.84
C THR A 312 18.37 16.66 11.05
N TYR A 313 18.30 17.58 10.07
CA TYR A 313 18.91 18.91 10.19
C TYR A 313 18.31 19.69 11.37
N ARG A 314 16.99 19.64 11.54
CA ARG A 314 16.29 20.28 12.66
C ARG A 314 16.75 19.71 13.99
N ALA A 315 16.83 18.39 14.13
CA ALA A 315 17.30 17.75 15.35
C ALA A 315 18.72 18.17 15.74
N LYS A 316 19.62 18.33 14.76
CA LYS A 316 21.03 18.68 14.98
C LYS A 316 21.24 20.17 15.30
N TRP A 317 20.63 21.06 14.52
CA TRP A 317 20.98 22.49 14.53
C TRP A 317 19.90 23.40 15.12
N ALA A 318 18.66 22.94 15.15
CA ALA A 318 17.52 23.77 15.55
C ALA A 318 16.43 22.98 16.32
N PRO A 319 16.77 22.21 17.37
CA PRO A 319 15.82 21.31 18.04
C PRO A 319 14.62 22.06 18.63
N ASN A 320 14.84 23.29 19.11
CA ASN A 320 13.81 24.13 19.71
C ASN A 320 13.09 25.05 18.70
N ALA A 321 13.45 25.01 17.41
CA ALA A 321 12.82 25.86 16.42
C ALA A 321 11.48 25.28 15.94
N PRO A 322 10.49 26.14 15.64
CA PRO A 322 9.29 25.72 14.92
C PRO A 322 9.67 25.03 13.60
N GLU A 323 8.94 23.97 13.26
CA GLU A 323 9.17 23.14 12.07
C GLU A 323 9.28 23.97 10.79
N SER A 324 8.40 24.94 10.57
CA SER A 324 8.42 25.83 9.40
C SER A 324 9.69 26.67 9.28
N VAL A 325 10.24 27.11 10.41
CA VAL A 325 11.49 27.89 10.43
C VAL A 325 12.68 26.98 10.15
N ALA A 326 12.70 25.78 10.72
CA ALA A 326 13.74 24.79 10.47
C ALA A 326 13.73 24.32 9.00
N ALA A 327 12.53 24.10 8.43
CA ALA A 327 12.35 23.74 7.03
C ALA A 327 12.91 24.81 6.09
N HIS A 328 12.59 26.10 6.34
CA HIS A 328 13.12 27.19 5.53
C HIS A 328 14.64 27.31 5.65
N LYS A 329 15.21 27.15 6.85
CA LYS A 329 16.66 27.13 7.03
C LYS A 329 17.33 25.98 6.29
N TRP A 330 16.79 24.77 6.42
CA TRP A 330 17.27 23.60 5.67
C TRP A 330 17.23 23.84 4.16
N LEU A 331 16.16 24.44 3.65
CA LEU A 331 16.02 24.77 2.23
C LEU A 331 17.16 25.71 1.77
N VAL A 332 17.43 26.78 2.52
CA VAL A 332 18.44 27.79 2.16
C VAL A 332 19.89 27.33 2.42
N GLU A 333 20.12 26.55 3.47
CA GLU A 333 21.47 26.18 3.92
C GLU A 333 21.95 24.82 3.36
N VAL A 334 21.03 23.94 2.97
CA VAL A 334 21.37 22.56 2.55
C VAL A 334 20.88 22.28 1.13
N PHE A 335 19.59 22.47 0.86
CA PHE A 335 18.98 22.11 -0.42
C PHE A 335 19.44 23.04 -1.56
N GLU A 336 19.23 24.35 -1.43
CA GLU A 336 19.59 25.35 -2.44
C GLU A 336 21.09 25.34 -2.77
N PRO A 337 22.03 25.27 -1.81
CA PRO A 337 23.46 25.23 -2.12
C PRO A 337 23.87 23.97 -2.89
N ALA A 338 23.25 22.81 -2.59
CA ALA A 338 23.51 21.58 -3.32
C ALA A 338 23.01 21.66 -4.76
N VAL A 339 21.78 22.15 -4.98
CA VAL A 339 21.17 22.31 -6.31
C VAL A 339 21.88 23.39 -7.13
N ASN A 340 22.25 24.52 -6.51
CA ASN A 340 22.96 25.61 -7.19
C ASN A 340 24.39 25.25 -7.61
N ARG A 341 24.92 24.13 -7.10
CA ARG A 341 26.21 23.58 -7.51
C ARG A 341 26.18 22.95 -8.90
N ILE A 342 24.99 22.63 -9.42
CA ILE A 342 24.82 22.07 -10.76
C ILE A 342 25.25 23.12 -11.81
N PRO A 343 26.26 22.82 -12.64
CA PRO A 343 26.67 23.68 -13.75
C PRO A 343 25.49 23.98 -14.67
N ALA A 344 25.45 25.18 -15.26
CA ALA A 344 24.32 25.63 -16.08
C ALA A 344 23.99 24.65 -17.24
N GLU A 345 25.02 23.99 -17.79
CA GLU A 345 24.92 22.99 -18.86
C GLU A 345 24.32 21.64 -18.43
N LEU A 346 24.27 21.33 -17.13
CA LEU A 346 23.73 20.07 -16.59
C LEU A 346 22.36 20.24 -15.91
N ARG A 347 21.82 21.46 -15.80
CA ARG A 347 20.54 21.73 -15.11
C ARG A 347 19.33 21.09 -15.77
N GLY A 348 19.39 20.81 -17.06
CA GLY A 348 18.33 20.12 -17.79
C GLY A 348 18.33 18.60 -17.60
N LYS A 349 19.30 18.04 -16.88
CA LYS A 349 19.45 16.58 -16.77
C LYS A 349 18.55 15.93 -15.72
N ARG A 350 18.19 16.67 -14.67
CA ARG A 350 17.36 16.20 -13.55
C ARG A 350 16.60 17.37 -12.93
N ASP A 351 15.35 17.15 -12.57
CA ASP A 351 14.63 18.05 -11.66
C ASP A 351 15.36 18.19 -10.30
N ALA A 352 15.20 19.34 -9.63
CA ALA A 352 15.87 19.65 -8.38
C ALA A 352 15.55 18.67 -7.24
N ALA A 353 14.29 18.23 -7.11
CA ALA A 353 13.89 17.27 -6.08
C ALA A 353 14.49 15.89 -6.35
N GLN A 354 14.47 15.44 -7.61
CA GLN A 354 15.07 14.18 -8.03
C GLN A 354 16.60 14.20 -7.86
N PHE A 355 17.26 15.29 -8.25
CA PHE A 355 18.70 15.47 -8.05
C PHE A 355 19.06 15.33 -6.57
N PHE A 356 18.38 16.08 -5.69
CA PHE A 356 18.70 16.06 -4.27
C PHE A 356 18.41 14.69 -3.64
N HIS A 357 17.32 14.03 -4.05
CA HIS A 357 17.04 12.65 -3.68
C HIS A 357 18.21 11.70 -4.01
N GLU A 358 18.75 11.78 -5.23
CA GLU A 358 19.88 10.93 -5.65
C GLU A 358 21.20 11.30 -4.95
N VAL A 359 21.43 12.59 -4.66
CA VAL A 359 22.58 13.05 -3.85
C VAL A 359 22.53 12.44 -2.44
N LEU A 360 21.35 12.32 -1.84
CA LEU A 360 21.20 11.67 -0.53
C LEU A 360 21.53 10.17 -0.57
N ASP A 361 21.21 9.46 -1.67
CA ASP A 361 21.68 8.08 -1.87
C ASP A 361 23.20 8.04 -1.98
N TYR A 362 23.76 8.90 -2.82
CA TYR A 362 25.20 8.99 -3.04
C TYR A 362 25.97 9.26 -1.74
N ARG A 363 25.51 10.25 -0.95
CA ARG A 363 26.07 10.62 0.36
C ARG A 363 26.13 9.41 1.29
N TRP A 364 25.05 8.64 1.36
CA TRP A 364 24.98 7.46 2.22
C TRP A 364 25.97 6.37 1.80
N TYR A 365 26.02 6.01 0.51
CA TYR A 365 26.96 5.02 0.01
C TYR A 365 28.41 5.44 0.23
N GLN A 366 28.72 6.72 0.03
CA GLN A 366 30.03 7.28 0.32
C GLN A 366 30.38 7.22 1.81
N SER A 367 29.47 7.64 2.70
CA SER A 367 29.68 7.57 4.14
C SER A 367 29.92 6.15 4.65
N GLN A 368 29.20 5.16 4.11
CA GLN A 368 29.44 3.75 4.41
C GLN A 368 30.83 3.29 3.95
N ARG A 369 31.21 3.64 2.71
CA ARG A 369 32.48 3.23 2.11
C ARG A 369 33.69 3.85 2.83
N GLU A 370 33.55 5.07 3.32
CA GLU A 370 34.62 5.82 3.98
C GLU A 370 34.59 5.72 5.51
N ASN A 371 33.54 5.09 6.07
CA ASN A 371 33.30 4.96 7.49
C ASN A 371 33.39 6.30 8.24
N ARG A 372 32.83 7.36 7.63
CA ARG A 372 32.73 8.72 8.19
C ARG A 372 31.48 9.44 7.68
N GLU A 373 31.06 10.47 8.40
CA GLU A 373 30.04 11.41 7.91
C GLU A 373 30.61 12.19 6.70
N VAL A 374 29.90 12.14 5.57
CA VAL A 374 30.23 12.87 4.35
C VAL A 374 29.28 14.06 4.25
N PRO A 375 29.80 15.31 4.23
CA PRO A 375 28.97 16.50 4.06
C PRO A 375 28.16 16.49 2.76
N THR A 376 26.96 17.07 2.79
CA THR A 376 26.06 17.15 1.61
C THR A 376 26.73 17.83 0.42
N ASP A 377 27.60 18.81 0.66
CA ASP A 377 28.26 19.57 -0.38
C ASP A 377 29.34 18.73 -1.09
N GLU A 378 30.10 17.94 -0.33
CA GLU A 378 31.02 16.93 -0.85
C GLU A 378 30.28 15.88 -1.70
N ALA A 379 29.18 15.34 -1.17
CA ALA A 379 28.36 14.36 -1.87
C ALA A 379 27.73 14.91 -3.16
N ALA A 380 27.23 16.15 -3.15
CA ALA A 380 26.69 16.80 -4.34
C ALA A 380 27.76 16.94 -5.43
N SER A 381 28.99 17.30 -5.06
CA SER A 381 30.10 17.43 -6.01
C SER A 381 30.49 16.08 -6.62
N GLY A 382 30.56 15.03 -5.78
CA GLY A 382 30.84 13.67 -6.23
C GLY A 382 29.76 13.14 -7.18
N TYR A 383 28.49 13.31 -6.82
CA TYR A 383 27.36 12.91 -7.67
C TYR A 383 27.36 13.65 -9.02
N ILE A 384 27.60 14.97 -9.03
CA ILE A 384 27.65 15.76 -10.28
C ILE A 384 28.74 15.22 -11.21
N HIS A 385 29.92 14.92 -10.66
CA HIS A 385 31.07 14.47 -11.44
C HIS A 385 30.92 13.03 -11.94
N GLU A 386 30.48 12.12 -11.08
CA GLU A 386 30.46 10.69 -11.37
C GLU A 386 29.19 10.22 -12.08
N ILE A 387 28.04 10.85 -11.79
CA ILE A 387 26.72 10.39 -12.25
C ILE A 387 26.08 11.41 -13.19
N LEU A 388 25.85 12.65 -12.75
CA LEU A 388 25.07 13.63 -13.52
C LEU A 388 25.72 13.96 -14.88
N THR A 389 27.05 14.01 -14.93
CA THR A 389 27.79 14.26 -16.19
C THR A 389 27.50 13.18 -17.24
N ASN A 390 27.29 11.93 -16.82
CA ASN A 390 27.09 10.76 -17.68
C ASN A 390 25.63 10.47 -18.03
N LEU A 391 24.67 11.16 -17.39
CA LEU A 391 23.25 11.01 -17.71
C LEU A 391 22.89 11.72 -19.02
N PRO A 392 21.98 11.18 -19.84
CA PRO A 392 21.36 11.95 -20.92
C PRO A 392 20.54 13.12 -20.35
N ASP A 393 20.35 14.18 -21.13
CA ASP A 393 19.47 15.29 -20.73
C ASP A 393 18.05 14.76 -20.51
N GLU A 394 17.43 15.11 -19.37
CA GLU A 394 16.00 14.95 -19.21
C GLU A 394 15.36 15.93 -20.18
N GLN A 395 14.85 15.42 -21.29
CA GLN A 395 13.80 16.13 -21.99
C GLN A 395 12.66 16.25 -20.97
N MET A 396 12.58 17.39 -20.26
CA MET A 396 11.30 17.90 -19.76
C MET A 396 10.38 17.75 -20.95
N GLY A 397 9.44 16.79 -20.84
CA GLY A 397 8.74 16.26 -22.00
C GLY A 397 8.35 17.40 -22.92
N ASP A 398 8.99 17.45 -24.10
CA ASP A 398 8.20 17.68 -25.27
C ASP A 398 7.12 16.60 -25.14
N LEU A 399 5.92 17.04 -24.78
CA LEU A 399 4.72 16.31 -25.11
C LEU A 399 4.76 16.21 -26.64
N GLN A 400 5.56 15.30 -27.18
CA GLN A 400 5.14 14.59 -28.36
C GLN A 400 3.80 14.00 -27.92
N PRO A 401 2.69 14.45 -28.51
CA PRO A 401 1.44 13.77 -28.26
C PRO A 401 1.67 12.36 -28.76
N VAL A 402 1.93 11.42 -27.84
CA VAL A 402 1.77 10.00 -28.12
C VAL A 402 0.27 9.80 -28.13
N GLY A 403 -0.29 10.22 -29.25
CA GLY A 403 -1.70 10.31 -29.49
C GLY A 403 -1.81 10.78 -30.92
N GLY A 404 -1.98 9.81 -31.82
CA GLY A 404 -2.59 10.10 -33.12
C GLY A 404 -3.89 10.88 -32.89
N GLU A 405 -4.42 11.51 -33.92
CA GLU A 405 -5.70 12.20 -33.76
C GLU A 405 -6.73 11.18 -33.23
N LEU A 406 -7.38 11.47 -32.10
CA LEU A 406 -8.43 10.58 -31.59
C LEU A 406 -9.51 10.47 -32.67
N VAL A 407 -9.99 9.26 -32.94
CA VAL A 407 -11.10 9.05 -33.89
C VAL A 407 -12.31 9.92 -33.51
N ASN A 408 -12.47 10.19 -32.21
CA ASN A 408 -13.41 11.17 -31.70
C ASN A 408 -12.78 12.00 -30.57
N LYS A 409 -12.70 13.32 -30.77
CA LYS A 409 -12.11 14.29 -29.82
C LYS A 409 -12.78 14.33 -28.44
N TYR A 410 -13.99 13.79 -28.28
CA TYR A 410 -14.75 13.81 -27.03
C TYR A 410 -14.91 12.42 -26.38
N ASP A 411 -14.38 11.34 -26.97
CA ASP A 411 -14.47 9.98 -26.42
C ASP A 411 -13.13 9.23 -26.58
N PRO A 412 -12.27 9.20 -25.54
CA PRO A 412 -10.95 8.57 -25.58
C PRO A 412 -10.97 7.04 -25.67
N SER A 413 -12.13 6.39 -25.50
CA SER A 413 -12.25 4.92 -25.53
C SER A 413 -12.24 4.33 -26.95
N GLN A 414 -12.41 5.19 -27.97
CA GLN A 414 -12.52 4.81 -29.38
C GLN A 414 -11.15 4.66 -30.09
N GLY A 415 -10.04 4.90 -29.40
CA GLY A 415 -8.69 4.77 -29.94
C GLY A 415 -8.24 5.95 -30.81
N PHE A 416 -7.05 5.80 -31.39
CA PHE A 416 -6.39 6.79 -32.25
C PHE A 416 -6.59 6.45 -33.73
N VAL A 417 -6.55 7.44 -34.62
CA VAL A 417 -6.47 7.23 -36.08
C VAL A 417 -5.16 6.47 -36.35
N GLU A 418 -5.25 5.31 -36.98
CA GLU A 418 -4.09 4.50 -37.36
C GLU A 418 -3.27 5.26 -38.41
N ASP A 419 -2.02 5.59 -38.10
CA ASP A 419 -1.04 6.05 -39.08
C ASP A 419 -0.50 4.84 -39.85
N ASP A 420 -0.44 4.96 -41.18
CA ASP A 420 -0.04 3.94 -42.16
C ASP A 420 1.49 3.72 -42.17
N ASP A 421 2.08 3.53 -40.98
CA ASP A 421 3.49 3.18 -40.82
C ASP A 421 3.62 1.66 -40.71
N ASP A 422 4.19 1.05 -41.75
CA ASP A 422 4.49 -0.37 -41.82
C ASP A 422 5.22 -0.85 -40.55
N LYS A 423 4.66 -1.87 -39.90
CA LYS A 423 5.27 -2.51 -38.72
C LYS A 423 6.73 -2.92 -39.02
N PRO A 424 7.67 -2.70 -38.07
CA PRO A 424 9.03 -3.20 -38.22
C PRO A 424 9.03 -4.72 -38.39
N TYR A 425 9.72 -5.23 -39.40
CA TYR A 425 9.84 -6.66 -39.68
C TYR A 425 10.47 -7.41 -38.47
N ASP A 426 9.68 -8.27 -37.83
CA ASP A 426 10.11 -9.16 -36.73
C ASP A 426 10.20 -10.62 -37.24
N PRO A 427 11.40 -11.18 -37.42
CA PRO A 427 11.57 -12.53 -37.94
C PRO A 427 11.05 -13.65 -37.01
N TRP A 428 10.63 -13.35 -35.77
CA TRP A 428 10.07 -14.33 -34.83
C TRP A 428 8.54 -14.44 -34.89
N GLU A 429 7.84 -13.46 -35.48
CA GLU A 429 6.37 -13.47 -35.62
C GLU A 429 5.91 -14.27 -36.85
N ASP A 430 6.73 -14.32 -37.91
CA ASP A 430 6.44 -15.06 -39.15
C ASP A 430 6.67 -16.57 -39.02
N GLU A 431 7.65 -17.04 -38.23
CA GLU A 431 7.87 -18.48 -37.97
C GLU A 431 6.72 -19.11 -37.14
N ALA A 432 6.01 -18.31 -36.34
CA ALA A 432 4.88 -18.77 -35.54
C ALA A 432 3.57 -18.88 -36.36
N ASN A 433 3.49 -18.24 -37.52
CA ASN A 433 2.32 -18.21 -38.40
C ASN A 433 2.52 -18.97 -39.73
N ASP A 434 3.60 -19.73 -39.87
CA ASP A 434 3.81 -20.61 -41.02
C ASP A 434 2.71 -21.70 -41.05
N PRO A 435 1.83 -21.74 -42.08
CA PRO A 435 0.74 -22.70 -42.18
C PRO A 435 1.21 -24.15 -42.36
N ASP A 436 2.51 -24.39 -42.59
CA ASP A 436 3.10 -25.73 -42.69
C ASP A 436 3.66 -26.28 -41.36
N VAL A 437 3.48 -25.57 -40.23
CA VAL A 437 3.76 -26.17 -38.91
C VAL A 437 2.67 -27.19 -38.57
N PRO A 438 2.99 -28.50 -38.44
CA PRO A 438 1.98 -29.50 -38.16
C PRO A 438 1.39 -29.30 -36.77
N VAL A 439 0.13 -28.85 -36.72
CA VAL A 439 -0.69 -28.79 -35.51
C VAL A 439 -0.88 -30.21 -34.98
N MET A 440 -0.17 -30.57 -33.91
CA MET A 440 -0.36 -31.84 -33.19
C MET A 440 -1.71 -31.83 -32.48
N ALA A 441 -2.77 -32.15 -33.22
CA ALA A 441 -4.09 -32.37 -32.69
C ALA A 441 -4.14 -33.71 -31.93
N GLY A 442 -4.43 -33.63 -30.63
CA GLY A 442 -4.97 -34.74 -29.84
C GLY A 442 -3.95 -35.73 -29.26
N PHE A 443 -3.78 -35.70 -27.94
CA PHE A 443 -3.15 -36.78 -27.18
C PHE A 443 -4.05 -38.03 -27.21
N ASP A 444 -3.72 -39.03 -28.05
CA ASP A 444 -4.40 -40.33 -28.04
C ASP A 444 -3.93 -41.20 -26.86
N ILE A 445 -4.65 -41.07 -25.75
CA ILE A 445 -4.43 -41.83 -24.50
C ILE A 445 -4.59 -43.35 -24.72
N ASN A 446 -5.36 -43.79 -25.71
CA ASN A 446 -5.55 -45.22 -25.99
C ASN A 446 -4.33 -45.83 -26.69
N ALA A 447 -3.65 -45.07 -27.56
CA ALA A 447 -2.40 -45.49 -28.19
C ALA A 447 -1.25 -45.67 -27.16
N LEU A 448 -1.18 -44.80 -26.15
CA LEU A 448 -0.21 -44.92 -25.06
C LEU A 448 -0.49 -46.12 -24.13
N ARG A 449 -1.76 -46.41 -23.84
CA ARG A 449 -2.16 -47.61 -23.06
C ARG A 449 -1.87 -48.91 -23.81
N ALA A 450 -2.06 -48.96 -25.13
CA ALA A 450 -1.69 -50.12 -25.93
C ALA A 450 -0.17 -50.35 -25.96
N LYS A 451 0.63 -49.27 -26.03
CA LYS A 451 2.10 -49.33 -25.98
C LYS A 451 2.61 -49.80 -24.60
N ALA A 452 1.96 -49.41 -23.51
CA ALA A 452 2.29 -49.86 -22.16
C ALA A 452 1.97 -51.36 -21.94
N ALA A 453 0.82 -51.83 -22.45
CA ALA A 453 0.41 -53.23 -22.36
C ALA A 453 1.31 -54.17 -23.20
N ALA A 454 1.80 -53.70 -24.35
CA ALA A 454 2.75 -54.47 -25.17
C ALA A 454 4.14 -54.58 -24.52
N LYS A 455 4.55 -53.58 -23.72
CA LYS A 455 5.85 -53.56 -23.04
C LYS A 455 5.92 -54.50 -21.82
N GLN A 456 4.77 -54.82 -21.21
CA GLN A 456 4.66 -55.80 -20.11
C GLN A 456 4.59 -57.26 -20.56
N LYS A 457 4.38 -57.55 -21.86
CA LYS A 457 4.36 -58.93 -22.39
C LYS A 457 5.70 -59.43 -22.96
N ASN A 458 6.71 -58.56 -23.04
CA ASN A 458 8.06 -58.90 -23.50
C ASN A 458 9.12 -58.76 -22.38
N GLN A 459 8.71 -58.90 -21.11
CA GLN A 459 9.59 -59.13 -19.97
C GLN A 459 9.33 -60.51 -19.37
#